data_AF-A0A2A2M4K7-F1
#
_entry.id   AF-A0A2A2M4K7-F1
#
_cell.length_a   1.000
_cell.length_b   1.000
_cell.length_c   1.000
_cell.angle_alpha   90.00
_cell.angle_beta   90.00
_cell.angle_gamma   90.00
#
_symmetry.space_group_name_H-M   'P 1'
#
loop_
_entity.id
_entity.type
_entity.pdbx_description
1 polymer ?
#
loop_
_entity_poly.entity_id
_entity_poly.type
_entity_poly.pdbx_seq_one_letter_code
_entity_poly.pdbx_strand_id
1 'polypeptide(L)' 'MPFTPTDAREAKAFAAMIADGSIRGVGQGRFWFDMHAYETAAAARRAKRVPVLLVVALLTAAVAVAFYRI' A
#
# COMPACT_ATOMS: atom_id res chain seq x y z
N MET A 1 -24.29 -12.87 6.80
CA MET A 1 -24.18 -12.60 5.36
C MET A 1 -22.71 -12.68 4.98
N PRO A 2 -22.35 -13.32 3.85
CA PRO A 2 -20.97 -13.34 3.38
C PRO A 2 -20.52 -11.91 3.05
N PHE A 3 -19.28 -11.56 3.40
CA PHE A 3 -18.72 -10.26 3.07
C PHE A 3 -18.62 -10.08 1.55
N THR A 4 -19.07 -8.92 1.07
CA THR A 4 -19.04 -8.55 -0.35
C THR A 4 -18.55 -7.10 -0.42
N PRO A 5 -17.51 -6.77 -1.21
CA PRO A 5 -17.04 -5.40 -1.33
C PRO A 5 -18.12 -4.46 -1.84
N THR A 6 -18.20 -3.26 -1.28
CA THR A 6 -19.22 -2.25 -1.58
C THR A 6 -18.93 -1.53 -2.89
N ASP A 7 -17.64 -1.32 -3.20
CA ASP A 7 -17.21 -0.61 -4.40
C ASP A 7 -15.93 -1.21 -5.01
N ALA A 8 -15.54 -0.71 -6.19
CA ALA A 8 -14.36 -1.18 -6.92
C ALA A 8 -13.04 -0.88 -6.18
N ARG A 9 -12.99 0.15 -5.34
CA ARG A 9 -11.80 0.52 -4.56
C ARG A 9 -11.62 -0.46 -3.39
N GLU A 10 -12.70 -0.78 -2.68
CA GLU A 10 -12.73 -1.79 -1.64
C GLU A 10 -12.41 -3.17 -2.22
N ALA A 11 -12.99 -3.53 -3.37
CA ALA A 11 -12.66 -4.78 -4.06
C ALA A 11 -11.17 -4.88 -4.40
N LYS A 12 -10.57 -3.78 -4.90
CA LYS A 12 -9.14 -3.72 -5.20
C LYS A 12 -8.27 -3.83 -3.93
N ALA A 13 -8.66 -3.15 -2.85
CA ALA A 13 -7.96 -3.23 -1.58
C ALA A 13 -8.03 -4.65 -1.01
N PHE A 14 -9.20 -5.26 -1.03
CA PHE A 14 -9.42 -6.63 -0.58
C PHE A 14 -8.61 -7.65 -1.38
N ALA A 15 -8.58 -7.53 -2.72
CA ALA A 15 -7.75 -8.35 -3.57
C ALA A 15 -6.25 -8.19 -3.27
N ALA A 16 -5.79 -6.96 -2.98
CA ALA A 16 -4.41 -6.71 -2.59
C ALA A 16 -4.06 -7.34 -1.23
N MET A 17 -5.00 -7.32 -0.28
CA MET A 17 -4.83 -7.95 1.04
C MET A 17 -4.83 -9.48 0.96
N ILE A 18 -5.56 -10.06 0.02
CA ILE A 18 -5.45 -11.50 -0.29
C ILE A 18 -4.09 -11.80 -0.92
N ALA A 19 -3.65 -10.98 -1.89
CA ALA A 19 -2.39 -11.19 -2.59
C ALA A 19 -1.15 -11.06 -1.68
N ASP A 20 -1.19 -10.17 -0.68
CA ASP A 20 -0.11 -10.03 0.31
C ASP A 20 -0.25 -10.99 1.52
N GLY A 21 -1.29 -11.84 1.52
CA GLY A 21 -1.50 -12.88 2.52
C GLY A 21 -2.03 -12.40 3.86
N SER A 22 -2.32 -11.09 3.99
CA SER A 22 -2.94 -10.52 5.19
C SER A 22 -4.39 -10.94 5.37
N ILE A 23 -5.07 -11.35 4.31
CA ILE A 23 -6.39 -11.97 4.36
C ILE A 23 -6.33 -13.38 3.78
N ARG A 24 -6.84 -14.36 4.53
CA ARG A 24 -7.00 -15.75 4.07
C ARG A 24 -8.46 -16.19 4.17
N GLY A 25 -8.99 -16.80 3.12
CA GLY A 25 -10.33 -17.38 3.15
C GLY A 25 -10.36 -18.66 3.99
N VAL A 26 -11.27 -18.72 4.96
CA VAL A 26 -11.50 -19.90 5.81
C VAL A 26 -12.81 -20.62 5.47
N GLY A 27 -13.44 -20.24 4.35
CA GLY A 27 -14.70 -20.81 3.86
C GLY A 27 -15.95 -20.08 4.36
N GLN A 28 -17.10 -20.31 3.71
CA GLN A 28 -18.41 -19.76 4.10
C GLN A 28 -18.46 -18.21 4.28
N GLY A 29 -17.68 -17.47 3.48
CA GLY A 29 -17.62 -16.01 3.59
C GLY A 29 -16.91 -15.48 4.84
N ARG A 30 -16.16 -16.35 5.53
CA ARG A 30 -15.29 -15.99 6.66
C ARG A 30 -13.86 -15.78 6.18
N PHE A 31 -13.22 -14.80 6.79
CA PHE A 31 -11.86 -14.39 6.49
C PHE A 31 -11.05 -14.33 7.76
N TRP A 32 -9.84 -14.87 7.72
CA TRP A 32 -8.85 -14.70 8.77
C TRP A 32 -7.94 -13.53 8.40
N PHE A 33 -7.74 -12.61 9.34
CA PHE A 33 -6.83 -11.49 9.19
C PHE A 33 -5.52 -11.79 9.91
N ASP A 34 -4.43 -11.84 9.14
CA ASP A 34 -3.07 -12.02 9.63
C ASP A 34 -2.39 -10.65 9.77
N MET A 35 -2.35 -10.16 11.01
CA MET A 35 -1.74 -8.87 11.34
C MET A 35 -0.24 -8.84 11.03
N HIS A 36 0.46 -9.97 11.20
CA HIS A 36 1.89 -10.02 10.95
C HIS A 36 2.20 -9.93 9.45
N ALA A 37 1.44 -10.64 8.63
CA ALA A 37 1.53 -10.54 7.16
C ALA A 37 1.18 -9.12 6.68
N TYR A 38 0.14 -8.51 7.25
CA TYR A 38 -0.25 -7.13 6.95
C TYR A 38 0.88 -6.12 7.21
N GLU A 39 1.47 -6.15 8.41
CA GLU A 39 2.55 -5.24 8.78
C GLU A 39 3.81 -5.47 7.95
N THR A 40 4.14 -6.73 7.64
CA THR A 40 5.28 -7.08 6.78
C THR A 40 5.09 -6.51 5.37
N ALA A 41 3.89 -6.65 4.80
CA ALA A 41 3.57 -6.07 3.50
C ALA A 41 3.57 -4.53 3.55
N ALA A 42 3.11 -3.92 4.65
CA ALA A 42 3.16 -2.48 4.84
C ALA A 42 4.61 -1.97 4.93
N ALA A 43 5.48 -2.68 5.66
CA ALA A 43 6.90 -2.38 5.75
C ALA A 43 7.59 -2.48 4.39
N ALA A 44 7.32 -3.53 3.60
CA ALA A 44 7.85 -3.65 2.24
C ALA A 44 7.42 -2.49 1.32
N ARG A 45 6.14 -2.08 1.39
CA ARG A 45 5.64 -0.90 0.67
C ARG A 45 6.36 0.38 1.10
N ARG A 46 6.57 0.58 2.41
CA ARG A 46 7.30 1.73 2.95
C ARG A 46 8.75 1.74 2.50
N ALA A 47 9.45 0.61 2.62
CA ALA A 47 10.85 0.45 2.21
C ALA A 47 11.05 0.81 0.73
N LYS A 48 10.06 0.55 -0.14
CA LYS A 48 10.12 0.96 -1.55
C LYS A 48 9.71 2.43 -1.78
N ARG A 49 8.63 2.90 -1.15
CA ARG A 49 8.04 4.22 -1.46
C ARG A 49 8.77 5.38 -0.82
N VAL A 50 9.23 5.23 0.42
CA VAL A 50 9.94 6.29 1.16
C VAL A 50 11.18 6.79 0.41
N PRO A 51 12.12 5.93 -0.04
CA PRO A 51 13.29 6.42 -0.77
C PRO A 51 12.91 7.10 -2.10
N VAL A 52 11.90 6.60 -2.81
CA VAL A 52 11.39 7.23 -4.04
C VAL A 52 10.86 8.64 -3.75
N LEU A 53 10.05 8.80 -2.70
CA LEU A 53 9.52 10.11 -2.32
C LEU A 53 10.63 11.07 -1.89
N LEU A 54 11.65 10.58 -1.18
CA LEU A 54 12.82 11.39 -0.82
C LEU A 54 13.58 11.88 -2.06
N VAL A 55 13.84 10.99 -3.02
CA VAL A 55 14.50 11.36 -4.29
C VAL A 55 13.67 12.41 -5.03
N VAL A 56 12.36 12.22 -5.16
CA VAL A 56 11.47 13.19 -5.81
C VAL A 56 11.52 14.54 -5.07
N ALA A 57 11.45 14.55 -3.74
CA ALA A 57 11.52 15.78 -2.95
C ALA A 57 12.84 16.52 -3.16
N LEU A 58 13.97 15.81 -3.14
CA LEU A 58 15.30 16.38 -3.39
C LEU A 58 15.43 16.94 -4.81
N LEU A 59 14.93 16.23 -5.82
CA LEU A 59 14.91 16.74 -7.21
C LEU A 59 14.08 18.01 -7.32
N THR A 60 12.90 18.02 -6.72
CA THR A 60 12.01 19.20 -6.73
C THR A 60 12.69 20.40 -6.07
N ALA A 61 13.35 20.17 -4.92
CA ALA A 61 14.13 21.21 -4.25
C ALA A 61 15.31 21.71 -5.10
N ALA A 62 16.05 20.80 -5.74
CA ALA A 62 17.20 21.16 -6.59
C ALA A 62 16.78 22.04 -7.78
N VAL A 63 15.64 21.71 -8.41
CA VAL A 63 15.03 22.50 -9.48
C VAL A 63 14.59 23.86 -8.96
N ALA A 64 13.89 23.92 -7.83
CA ALA A 64 13.46 25.18 -7.23
C ALA A 64 14.67 26.08 -6.95
N VAL A 65 15.73 25.55 -6.33
CA VAL A 65 16.96 26.31 -6.10
C VAL A 65 17.59 26.74 -7.42
N ALA A 66 17.62 25.90 -8.47
CA ALA A 66 18.12 26.27 -9.80
C ALA A 66 17.43 27.52 -10.37
N PHE A 67 16.11 27.64 -10.20
CA PHE A 67 15.38 28.83 -10.62
C PHE A 67 15.75 30.09 -9.82
N TYR A 68 16.14 29.98 -8.55
CA TYR A 68 16.52 31.14 -7.73
C TYR A 68 17.95 31.64 -7.97
N ARG A 69 18.82 30.83 -8.60
CA ARG A 69 20.22 31.19 -8.93
C ARG A 69 20.40 31.71 -10.35
N ILE A 70 19.35 31.66 -11.17
CA ILE A 70 19.28 32.25 -12.52
C ILE A 70 18.63 33.62 -12.38
#